data_AF-A0A2A2ARH8-F1
#
_entry.id   AF-A0A2A2ARH8-F1
#
_cell.length_a   1.000
_cell.length_b   1.000
_cell.length_c   1.000
_cell.angle_alpha   90.00
_cell.angle_beta   90.00
_cell.angle_gamma   90.00
#
_symmetry.space_group_name_H-M   'P 1'
#
loop_
_entity.id
_entity.type
_entity.pdbx_description
1 polymer ?
#
loop_
_entity_poly.entity_id
_entity_poly.type
_entity_poly.pdbx_seq_one_letter_code
_entity_poly.pdbx_strand_id
1 'polypeptide(L)'
;MDDAFLMLTPAGALHSHALRQPDEACAALQSLMHGEQTPRRSAWLAQSPEHRAVLARALYEGWVDELPRSLPAPTLNLDHYLPHAIAGLSSTRTAALASDQGFCLGRVGYDERQAETLCAVAADFSDFMQRQQQRGWSNSGRAISFYQGIDMLMPDTSLALFWVDGVGYWLILGGEPLLNNRALVELIWGIHAAGSKFARSSLARQRWQSR
;
A
#
# COMPACT_ATOMS: atom_id res chain seq x y z
N MET A 1 29.21 11.52 -4.34
CA MET A 1 28.04 10.94 -3.63
C MET A 1 27.95 9.49 -4.10
N ASP A 2 28.08 8.53 -3.19
CA ASP A 2 28.01 7.11 -3.56
C ASP A 2 26.64 6.78 -4.18
N ASP A 3 26.62 5.87 -5.16
CA ASP A 3 25.42 5.43 -5.87
C ASP A 3 24.56 4.51 -4.98
N ALA A 4 23.84 5.12 -4.03
CA ALA A 4 23.00 4.46 -3.06
C ALA A 4 21.78 3.77 -3.70
N PHE A 5 21.15 2.88 -2.96
CA PHE A 5 19.87 2.29 -3.33
C PHE A 5 18.72 3.15 -2.80
N LEU A 6 17.62 3.23 -3.54
CA LEU A 6 16.46 4.04 -3.17
C LEU A 6 15.33 3.14 -2.68
N MET A 7 14.69 3.52 -1.57
CA MET A 7 13.50 2.85 -1.05
C MET A 7 12.50 3.88 -0.54
N LEU A 8 11.20 3.61 -0.70
CA LEU A 8 10.17 4.42 -0.08
C LEU A 8 10.20 4.26 1.44
N THR A 9 10.01 5.36 2.15
CA THR A 9 9.67 5.34 3.58
C THR A 9 8.18 4.97 3.74
N PRO A 10 7.69 4.65 4.94
CA PRO A 10 6.26 4.44 5.16
C PRO A 10 5.41 5.66 4.75
N ALA A 11 5.90 6.87 5.04
CA ALA A 11 5.25 8.11 4.61
C ALA A 11 5.23 8.24 3.07
N GLY A 12 6.35 7.92 2.41
CA GLY A 12 6.43 7.90 0.95
C GLY A 12 5.50 6.89 0.30
N ALA A 13 5.37 5.70 0.90
CA ALA A 13 4.46 4.66 0.42
C ALA A 13 2.99 5.08 0.57
N LEU A 14 2.60 5.66 1.71
CA LEU A 14 1.26 6.24 1.86
C LEU A 14 1.02 7.39 0.88
N HIS A 15 2.04 8.24 0.63
CA HIS A 15 1.92 9.36 -0.29
C HIS A 15 1.73 8.88 -1.74
N SER A 16 2.62 8.00 -2.24
CA SER A 16 2.61 7.57 -3.64
C SER A 16 1.43 6.65 -3.98
N HIS A 17 0.92 5.87 -3.02
CA HIS A 17 -0.22 4.95 -3.21
C HIS A 17 -1.57 5.57 -2.82
N ALA A 18 -1.64 6.89 -2.84
CA ALA A 18 -2.79 7.66 -2.39
C ALA A 18 -4.03 7.58 -3.28
N LEU A 19 -3.80 7.50 -4.58
CA LEU A 19 -4.81 7.71 -5.61
C LEU A 19 -4.88 6.47 -6.50
N ARG A 20 -6.09 6.15 -6.96
CA ARG A 20 -6.30 5.08 -7.96
C ARG A 20 -5.48 5.32 -9.21
N GLN A 21 -5.44 6.58 -9.66
CA GLN A 21 -4.59 7.02 -10.76
C GLN A 21 -3.55 7.98 -10.17
N PRO A 22 -2.29 7.54 -10.01
CA PRO A 22 -1.24 8.40 -9.51
C PRO A 22 -0.94 9.51 -10.53
N ASP A 23 -0.56 10.69 -10.03
CA ASP A 23 0.09 11.69 -10.87
C ASP A 23 1.52 11.24 -11.24
N GLU A 24 2.20 12.02 -12.08
CA GLU A 24 3.52 11.68 -12.59
C GLU A 24 4.56 11.50 -11.47
N ALA A 25 4.52 12.35 -10.44
CA ALA A 25 5.44 12.25 -9.31
C ALA A 25 5.18 11.00 -8.47
N CYS A 26 3.91 10.70 -8.17
CA CYS A 26 3.52 9.49 -7.47
C CYS A 26 3.88 8.25 -8.28
N ALA A 27 3.63 8.24 -9.60
CA ALA A 27 3.97 7.13 -10.49
C ALA A 27 5.48 6.89 -10.52
N ALA A 28 6.29 7.96 -10.58
CA ALA A 28 7.73 7.86 -10.45
C ALA A 28 8.13 7.23 -9.11
N LEU A 29 7.55 7.67 -7.98
CA LEU A 29 7.82 7.08 -6.66
C LEU A 29 7.40 5.60 -6.57
N GLN A 30 6.25 5.22 -7.13
CA GLN A 30 5.79 3.83 -7.18
C GLN A 30 6.79 2.93 -7.95
N SER A 31 7.44 3.47 -8.99
CA SER A 31 8.41 2.71 -9.80
C SER A 31 9.64 2.21 -9.02
N LEU A 32 9.93 2.79 -7.85
CA LEU A 32 10.96 2.29 -6.93
C LEU A 32 10.68 0.85 -6.45
N MET A 33 9.43 0.41 -6.52
CA MET A 33 8.96 -0.91 -6.07
C MET A 33 8.62 -1.87 -7.22
N HIS A 34 8.89 -1.50 -8.48
CA HIS A 34 8.62 -2.39 -9.62
C HIS A 34 9.64 -3.52 -9.80
N GLY A 35 10.85 -3.34 -9.26
CA GLY A 35 11.94 -4.30 -9.37
C GLY A 35 11.83 -5.47 -8.38
N GLU A 36 12.60 -6.52 -8.64
CA GLU A 36 12.84 -7.61 -7.67
C GLU A 36 13.75 -7.18 -6.51
N GLN A 37 14.31 -5.98 -6.59
CA GLN A 37 15.14 -5.36 -5.56
C GLN A 37 15.08 -3.83 -5.67
N THR A 38 15.48 -3.13 -4.62
CA THR A 38 15.55 -1.66 -4.61
C THR A 38 16.51 -1.20 -5.72
N PRO A 39 16.14 -0.22 -6.57
CA PRO A 39 16.99 0.26 -7.63
C PRO A 39 18.15 1.10 -7.09
N ARG A 40 19.25 1.15 -7.82
CA ARG A 40 20.30 2.15 -7.60
C ARG A 40 19.81 3.53 -8.00
N ARG A 41 20.28 4.59 -7.34
CA ARG A 41 19.95 5.98 -7.64
C ARG A 41 20.23 6.31 -9.11
N SER A 42 21.42 5.96 -9.59
CA SER A 42 21.83 6.19 -10.99
C SER A 42 20.90 5.51 -11.99
N ALA A 43 20.57 4.24 -11.75
CA ALA A 43 19.72 3.43 -12.61
C ALA A 43 18.28 3.97 -12.65
N TRP A 44 17.76 4.41 -11.51
CA TRP A 44 16.41 4.99 -11.44
C TRP A 44 16.35 6.37 -12.10
N LEU A 45 17.35 7.24 -11.89
CA LEU A 45 17.44 8.55 -12.54
C LEU A 45 17.65 8.46 -14.06
N ALA A 46 18.19 7.36 -14.57
CA ALA A 46 18.38 7.16 -16.01
C ALA A 46 17.06 6.85 -16.75
N GLN A 47 15.98 6.51 -16.04
CA GLN A 47 14.70 6.14 -16.65
C GLN A 47 13.93 7.35 -17.18
N SER A 48 14.05 8.51 -16.54
CA SER A 48 13.40 9.76 -16.97
C SER A 48 14.16 10.98 -16.39
N PRO A 49 14.26 12.09 -17.13
CA PRO A 49 14.89 13.32 -16.62
C PRO A 49 14.10 13.96 -15.45
N GLU A 50 12.78 13.80 -15.42
CA GLU A 50 11.87 14.33 -14.38
C GLU A 50 12.15 13.71 -13.00
N HIS A 51 12.64 12.47 -12.97
CA HIS A 51 13.00 11.74 -11.74
C HIS A 51 13.97 12.53 -10.84
N ARG A 52 14.82 13.39 -11.41
CA ARG A 52 15.75 14.22 -10.62
C ARG A 52 15.02 15.19 -9.69
N ALA A 53 14.00 15.88 -10.20
CA ALA A 53 13.21 16.81 -9.41
C ALA A 53 12.36 16.07 -8.37
N VAL A 54 11.77 14.94 -8.76
CA VAL A 54 10.99 14.07 -7.87
C VAL A 54 11.86 13.57 -6.71
N LEU A 55 13.06 13.05 -6.98
CA LEU A 55 13.95 12.56 -5.93
C LEU A 55 14.40 13.65 -4.98
N ALA A 56 14.79 14.82 -5.49
CA ALA A 56 15.19 15.94 -4.64
C ALA A 56 14.08 16.33 -3.66
N ARG A 57 12.83 16.39 -4.16
CA ARG A 57 11.65 16.64 -3.33
C ARG A 57 11.39 15.50 -2.34
N ALA A 58 11.46 14.26 -2.80
CA ALA A 58 11.16 13.08 -1.98
C ALA A 58 12.16 12.88 -0.85
N LEU A 59 13.45 13.16 -1.06
CA LEU A 59 14.46 13.16 0.00
C LEU A 59 14.19 14.28 1.02
N TYR A 60 13.83 15.47 0.56
CA TYR A 60 13.51 16.60 1.42
C TYR A 60 12.27 16.35 2.29
N GLU A 61 11.22 15.77 1.71
CA GLU A 61 9.96 15.43 2.40
C GLU A 61 10.04 14.12 3.20
N GLY A 62 11.17 13.39 3.15
CA GLY A 62 11.34 12.12 3.83
C GLY A 62 10.47 10.98 3.27
N TRP A 63 10.11 11.05 1.99
CA TRP A 63 9.37 9.99 1.27
C TRP A 63 10.28 8.88 0.74
N VAL A 64 11.55 9.18 0.53
CA VAL A 64 12.55 8.22 0.06
C VAL A 64 13.73 8.22 1.01
N ASP A 65 14.21 7.03 1.35
CA ASP A 65 15.48 6.81 2.03
C ASP A 65 16.54 6.31 1.05
N GLU A 66 17.79 6.67 1.35
CA GLU A 66 18.97 6.18 0.65
C GLU A 66 19.64 5.08 1.48
N LEU A 67 19.74 3.89 0.88
CA LEU A 67 20.23 2.70 1.55
C LEU A 67 21.65 2.35 1.07
N PRO A 68 22.52 1.90 1.98
CA PRO A 68 23.88 1.49 1.62
C PRO A 68 23.91 0.12 0.93
N ARG A 69 22.83 -0.66 1.00
CA ARG A 69 22.71 -2.01 0.41
C ARG A 69 21.35 -2.20 -0.23
N SER A 70 21.31 -3.00 -1.29
CA SER A 70 20.08 -3.38 -1.95
C SER A 70 19.23 -4.27 -1.05
N LEU A 71 17.92 -4.06 -1.08
CA LEU A 71 16.95 -4.94 -0.44
C LEU A 71 16.15 -5.67 -1.51
N PRO A 72 15.86 -6.98 -1.34
CA PRO A 72 15.00 -7.71 -2.27
C PRO A 72 13.54 -7.37 -2.03
N ALA A 73 12.73 -7.50 -3.08
CA ALA A 73 11.29 -7.52 -2.98
C ALA A 73 10.84 -8.67 -2.06
N PRO A 74 9.88 -8.45 -1.15
CA PRO A 74 9.35 -9.52 -0.32
C PRO A 74 8.81 -10.67 -1.17
N THR A 75 9.24 -11.89 -0.89
CA THR A 75 8.69 -13.09 -1.52
C THR A 75 7.42 -13.51 -0.79
N LEU A 76 6.35 -12.73 -0.98
CA LEU A 76 5.05 -13.06 -0.41
C LEU A 76 4.45 -14.27 -1.13
N ASN A 77 4.34 -15.39 -0.42
CA ASN A 77 3.17 -16.24 -0.60
C ASN A 77 2.04 -15.57 0.19
N LEU A 78 1.16 -14.85 -0.53
CA LEU A 78 0.15 -13.97 0.05
C LEU A 78 -0.64 -14.67 1.15
N ASP A 79 -1.05 -15.92 0.96
CA ASP A 79 -1.94 -16.61 1.90
C ASP A 79 -1.31 -16.86 3.30
N HIS A 80 0.00 -17.15 3.37
CA HIS A 80 0.67 -17.46 4.64
C HIS A 80 1.35 -16.25 5.28
N TYR A 81 1.89 -15.33 4.47
CA TYR A 81 2.67 -14.21 4.99
C TYR A 81 1.82 -12.98 5.31
N LEU A 82 0.67 -12.81 4.65
CA LEU A 82 -0.15 -11.61 4.80
C LEU A 82 -0.60 -11.35 6.25
N PRO A 83 -1.10 -12.35 7.03
CA PRO A 83 -1.43 -12.15 8.44
C PRO A 83 -0.25 -11.64 9.28
N HIS A 84 0.96 -12.12 9.00
CA HIS A 84 2.18 -11.71 9.70
C HIS A 84 2.57 -10.27 9.34
N ALA A 85 2.48 -9.91 8.05
CA ALA A 85 2.78 -8.56 7.57
C ALA A 85 1.86 -7.50 8.18
N ILE A 86 0.56 -7.77 8.23
CA ILE A 86 -0.42 -6.79 8.74
C ILE A 86 -0.48 -6.74 10.27
N ALA A 87 -0.06 -7.79 10.98
CA ALA A 87 -0.07 -7.79 12.45
C ALA A 87 0.80 -6.66 13.05
N GLY A 88 1.93 -6.35 12.41
CA GLY A 88 2.84 -5.29 12.87
C GLY A 88 2.32 -3.87 12.64
N LEU A 89 1.20 -3.71 11.92
CA LEU A 89 0.61 -2.41 11.59
C LEU A 89 -0.46 -1.98 12.62
N SER A 90 -0.70 -2.78 13.64
CA SER A 90 -1.68 -2.54 14.70
C SER A 90 -1.02 -2.70 16.06
N SER A 91 -1.30 -1.77 16.98
CA SER A 91 -0.86 -1.86 18.38
C SER A 91 -1.40 -3.10 19.12
N THR A 92 -2.54 -3.62 18.69
CA THR A 92 -3.20 -4.80 19.27
C THR A 92 -2.92 -6.08 18.48
N ARG A 93 -2.05 -6.00 17.45
CA ARG A 93 -1.79 -7.08 16.48
C ARG A 93 -3.08 -7.64 15.85
N THR A 94 -4.09 -6.78 15.74
CA THR A 94 -5.40 -7.13 15.22
C THR A 94 -5.63 -6.33 13.95
N ALA A 95 -5.65 -7.01 12.81
CA ALA A 95 -5.73 -6.36 11.52
C ALA A 95 -6.38 -7.25 10.46
N ALA A 96 -6.94 -6.65 9.43
CA ALA A 96 -7.33 -7.32 8.20
C ALA A 96 -6.92 -6.50 6.97
N LEU A 97 -6.69 -7.19 5.85
CA LEU A 97 -6.56 -6.59 4.54
C LEU A 97 -7.81 -6.94 3.73
N ALA A 98 -8.48 -5.94 3.17
CA ALA A 98 -9.62 -6.12 2.28
C ALA A 98 -9.32 -5.62 0.87
N SER A 99 -9.99 -6.20 -0.14
CA SER A 99 -10.12 -5.58 -1.46
C SER A 99 -11.06 -4.37 -1.41
N ASP A 100 -11.03 -3.51 -2.43
CA ASP A 100 -12.02 -2.42 -2.60
C ASP A 100 -13.47 -2.89 -2.80
N GLN A 101 -13.71 -4.19 -3.04
CA GLN A 101 -15.04 -4.81 -3.10
C GLN A 101 -15.49 -5.46 -1.76
N GLY A 102 -14.70 -5.31 -0.69
CA GLY A 102 -15.07 -5.82 0.63
C GLY A 102 -14.77 -7.30 0.89
N PHE A 103 -14.02 -7.98 0.02
CA PHE A 103 -13.49 -9.32 0.31
C PHE A 103 -12.30 -9.27 1.27
N CYS A 104 -12.32 -10.10 2.31
CA CYS A 104 -11.19 -10.29 3.20
C CYS A 104 -10.09 -11.10 2.51
N LEU A 105 -8.90 -10.51 2.36
CA LEU A 105 -7.73 -11.14 1.74
C LEU A 105 -6.81 -11.80 2.77
N GLY A 106 -6.88 -11.35 4.02
CA GLY A 106 -6.14 -11.91 5.15
C GLY A 106 -6.47 -11.18 6.44
N ARG A 107 -6.41 -11.89 7.57
CA ARG A 107 -6.72 -11.35 8.90
C ARG A 107 -5.81 -11.93 9.98
N VAL A 108 -5.68 -11.18 11.07
CA VAL A 108 -5.01 -11.57 12.31
C VAL A 108 -5.73 -10.89 13.48
N GLY A 109 -5.89 -11.57 14.61
CA GLY A 109 -6.57 -11.04 15.80
C GLY A 109 -8.11 -10.96 15.70
N TYR A 110 -8.66 -10.55 14.55
CA TYR A 110 -10.09 -10.58 14.29
C TYR A 110 -10.58 -12.01 14.05
N ASP A 111 -11.74 -12.35 14.59
CA ASP A 111 -12.48 -13.53 14.13
C ASP A 111 -12.99 -13.32 12.69
N GLU A 112 -13.44 -14.41 12.07
CA GLU A 112 -13.86 -14.40 10.65
C GLU A 112 -15.03 -13.45 10.40
N ARG A 113 -16.08 -13.56 11.21
CA ARG A 113 -17.29 -12.75 11.08
C ARG A 113 -16.98 -11.26 11.26
N GLN A 114 -16.16 -10.93 12.25
CA GLN A 114 -15.76 -9.56 12.54
C GLN A 114 -14.94 -8.98 11.38
N ALA A 115 -13.98 -9.75 10.85
CA ALA A 115 -13.19 -9.33 9.70
C ALA A 115 -14.07 -9.11 8.46
N GLU A 116 -14.96 -10.04 8.12
CA GLU A 116 -15.90 -9.91 7.00
C GLU A 116 -16.79 -8.67 7.15
N THR A 117 -17.33 -8.45 8.35
CA THR A 117 -18.16 -7.27 8.64
C THR A 117 -17.39 -5.98 8.41
N LEU A 118 -16.15 -5.88 8.91
CA LEU A 118 -15.32 -4.70 8.73
C LEU A 118 -14.87 -4.50 7.27
N CYS A 119 -14.64 -5.58 6.52
CA CYS A 119 -14.34 -5.52 5.10
C CYS A 119 -15.52 -4.96 4.30
N ALA A 120 -16.75 -5.37 4.63
CA ALA A 120 -17.97 -4.80 4.04
C ALA A 120 -18.10 -3.30 4.38
N VAL A 121 -17.86 -2.90 5.63
CA VAL A 121 -17.86 -1.47 6.03
C VAL A 121 -16.84 -0.66 5.23
N ALA A 122 -15.65 -1.20 4.97
CA ALA A 122 -14.63 -0.52 4.17
C ALA A 122 -15.06 -0.30 2.70
N ALA A 123 -15.76 -1.28 2.11
CA ALA A 123 -16.36 -1.13 0.78
C ALA A 123 -17.47 -0.07 0.77
N ASP A 124 -18.39 -0.12 1.74
CA ASP A 124 -19.47 0.87 1.88
C ASP A 124 -18.91 2.30 2.06
N PHE A 125 -17.81 2.44 2.79
CA PHE A 125 -17.13 3.72 2.96
C PHE A 125 -16.48 4.21 1.66
N SER A 126 -15.95 3.31 0.83
CA SER A 126 -15.43 3.65 -0.51
C SER A 126 -16.52 4.26 -1.37
N ASP A 127 -17.69 3.61 -1.41
CA ASP A 127 -18.86 4.08 -2.14
C ASP A 127 -19.38 5.42 -1.60
N PHE A 128 -19.41 5.57 -0.28
CA PHE A 128 -19.75 6.84 0.36
C PHE A 128 -18.80 7.96 -0.05
N MET A 129 -17.49 7.73 0.00
CA MET A 129 -16.48 8.72 -0.36
C MET A 129 -16.54 9.09 -1.84
N GLN A 130 -16.73 8.12 -2.73
CA GLN A 130 -16.91 8.40 -4.16
C GLN A 130 -18.10 9.33 -4.41
N ARG A 131 -19.23 9.12 -3.72
CA ARG A 131 -20.39 10.01 -3.79
C ARG A 131 -20.09 11.41 -3.24
N GLN A 132 -19.30 11.52 -2.16
CA GLN A 132 -18.95 12.84 -1.61
C GLN A 132 -18.01 13.61 -2.54
N GLN A 133 -17.03 12.94 -3.16
CA GLN A 133 -16.13 13.56 -4.13
C GLN A 133 -16.90 14.12 -5.34
N GLN A 134 -17.90 13.37 -5.85
CA GLN A 134 -18.80 13.85 -6.92
C GLN A 134 -19.61 15.09 -6.52
N ARG A 135 -19.81 15.32 -5.22
CA ARG A 135 -20.51 16.49 -4.66
C ARG A 135 -19.56 17.64 -4.32
N GLY A 136 -18.28 17.53 -4.66
CA GLY A 136 -17.27 18.58 -4.43
C GLY A 136 -16.56 18.48 -3.09
N TRP A 137 -16.72 17.38 -2.34
CA TRP A 137 -15.90 17.16 -1.15
C TRP A 137 -14.44 16.94 -1.57
N SER A 138 -13.56 17.88 -1.20
CA SER A 138 -12.15 17.90 -1.64
C SER A 138 -11.20 17.05 -0.80
N ASN A 139 -11.62 16.59 0.38
CA ASN A 139 -10.84 15.59 1.10
C ASN A 139 -10.84 14.27 0.33
N SER A 140 -9.66 13.70 0.19
CA SER A 140 -9.47 12.40 -0.43
C SER A 140 -10.12 11.26 0.36
N GLY A 141 -10.44 11.45 1.65
CA GLY A 141 -11.19 10.49 2.48
C GLY A 141 -10.53 9.11 2.54
N ARG A 142 -9.22 9.12 2.76
CA ARG A 142 -8.36 7.95 2.61
C ARG A 142 -8.20 7.14 3.89
N ALA A 143 -8.73 7.64 4.99
CA ALA A 143 -8.80 6.92 6.24
C ALA A 143 -10.03 7.35 7.04
N ILE A 144 -10.54 6.43 7.84
CA ILE A 144 -11.59 6.67 8.83
C ILE A 144 -11.21 5.94 10.12
N SER A 145 -11.54 6.56 11.26
CA SER A 145 -11.33 5.99 12.59
C SER A 145 -12.64 5.94 13.35
N PHE A 146 -12.92 4.80 13.96
CA PHE A 146 -14.07 4.55 14.81
C PHE A 146 -13.63 4.57 16.27
N TYR A 147 -14.44 5.22 17.11
CA TYR A 147 -14.22 5.37 18.54
C TYR A 147 -15.48 4.91 19.27
N GLN A 148 -15.34 4.14 20.35
CA GLN A 148 -16.43 3.77 21.25
C GLN A 148 -16.72 4.87 22.28
N GLY A 149 -15.68 5.57 22.74
CA GLY A 149 -15.79 6.67 23.70
C GLY A 149 -15.98 8.02 23.02
N ILE A 150 -16.79 8.89 23.63
CA ILE A 150 -16.97 10.28 23.19
C ILE A 150 -15.74 11.16 23.50
N ASP A 151 -14.83 10.67 24.34
CA ASP A 151 -13.55 11.32 24.65
C ASP A 151 -12.52 11.18 23.52
N MET A 152 -12.76 10.27 22.58
CA MET A 152 -11.98 10.07 21.35
C MET A 152 -10.47 9.91 21.59
N LEU A 153 -10.08 9.35 22.75
CA LEU A 153 -8.67 9.26 23.15
C LEU A 153 -7.84 8.39 22.20
N MET A 154 -8.35 7.21 21.83
CA MET A 154 -7.74 6.32 20.84
C MET A 154 -8.82 5.62 20.02
N PRO A 155 -8.57 5.40 18.71
CA PRO A 155 -9.51 4.67 17.88
C PRO A 155 -9.53 3.19 18.28
N ASP A 156 -10.72 2.58 18.25
CA ASP A 156 -10.87 1.13 18.37
C ASP A 156 -10.56 0.43 17.06
N THR A 157 -10.89 1.08 15.94
CA THR A 157 -10.60 0.56 14.61
C THR A 157 -10.38 1.72 13.65
N SER A 158 -9.33 1.63 12.84
CA SER A 158 -9.11 2.53 11.71
C SER A 158 -9.06 1.76 10.40
N LEU A 159 -9.62 2.36 9.36
CA LEU A 159 -9.54 1.87 7.99
C LEU A 159 -8.63 2.83 7.20
N ALA A 160 -7.69 2.31 6.43
CA ALA A 160 -6.81 3.09 5.57
C ALA A 160 -6.78 2.52 4.14
N LEU A 161 -7.12 3.35 3.16
CA LEU A 161 -7.14 3.01 1.74
C LEU A 161 -5.79 3.32 1.09
N PHE A 162 -5.32 2.36 0.31
CA PHE A 162 -4.19 2.54 -0.60
C PHE A 162 -4.43 1.80 -1.93
N TRP A 163 -3.75 2.23 -2.97
CA TRP A 163 -3.93 1.74 -4.34
C TRP A 163 -2.65 1.11 -4.86
N VAL A 164 -2.71 -0.09 -5.43
CA VAL A 164 -1.58 -0.75 -6.10
C VAL A 164 -2.03 -1.18 -7.48
N ASP A 165 -1.34 -0.71 -8.52
CA ASP A 165 -1.65 -1.03 -9.93
C ASP A 165 -3.13 -0.79 -10.32
N GLY A 166 -3.74 0.27 -9.75
CA GLY A 166 -5.14 0.63 -9.98
C GLY A 166 -6.17 -0.17 -9.15
N VAL A 167 -5.73 -1.16 -8.38
CA VAL A 167 -6.56 -1.96 -7.47
C VAL A 167 -6.53 -1.36 -6.06
N GLY A 168 -7.69 -1.19 -5.45
CA GLY A 168 -7.81 -0.60 -4.12
C GLY A 168 -7.76 -1.66 -3.02
N TYR A 169 -7.10 -1.31 -1.91
CA TYR A 169 -6.95 -2.15 -0.75
C TYR A 169 -7.21 -1.37 0.53
N TRP A 170 -7.87 -2.01 1.49
CA TRP A 170 -8.13 -1.44 2.80
C TRP A 170 -7.35 -2.18 3.87
N LEU A 171 -6.51 -1.45 4.61
CA LEU A 171 -6.01 -1.88 5.90
C LEU A 171 -7.06 -1.58 6.97
N ILE A 172 -7.44 -2.60 7.72
CA ILE A 172 -8.38 -2.53 8.83
C ILE A 172 -7.57 -2.82 10.08
N LEU A 173 -7.43 -1.85 10.98
CA LEU A 173 -6.46 -1.89 12.07
C LEU A 173 -7.17 -1.70 13.40
N GLY A 174 -7.08 -2.69 14.29
CA GLY A 174 -7.59 -2.60 15.65
C GLY A 174 -6.65 -1.81 16.55
N GLY A 175 -7.21 -0.95 17.40
CA GLY A 175 -6.45 -0.02 18.25
C GLY A 175 -5.69 1.03 17.42
N GLU A 176 -4.58 1.52 17.96
CA GLU A 176 -3.73 2.52 17.29
C GLU A 176 -3.10 1.97 15.98
N PRO A 177 -3.25 2.70 14.85
CA PRO A 177 -2.58 2.39 13.59
C PRO A 177 -1.07 2.67 13.65
N LEU A 178 -0.26 1.63 13.46
CA LEU A 178 1.20 1.73 13.42
C LEU A 178 1.70 1.78 11.98
N LEU A 179 1.14 2.70 11.18
CA LEU A 179 1.44 2.81 9.74
C LEU A 179 2.84 3.36 9.44
N ASN A 180 3.47 4.06 10.38
CA ASN A 180 4.88 4.44 10.28
C ASN A 180 5.80 3.23 10.57
N ASN A 181 5.63 2.16 9.80
CA ASN A 181 6.30 0.89 9.96
C ASN A 181 6.71 0.36 8.59
N ARG A 182 7.95 -0.13 8.49
CA ARG A 182 8.49 -0.75 7.26
C ARG A 182 7.64 -1.91 6.74
N ALA A 183 6.92 -2.62 7.62
CA ALA A 183 5.98 -3.67 7.22
C ALA A 183 4.93 -3.17 6.21
N LEU A 184 4.54 -1.88 6.24
CA LEU A 184 3.64 -1.29 5.27
C LEU A 184 4.26 -1.23 3.87
N VAL A 185 5.52 -0.79 3.79
CA VAL A 185 6.26 -0.70 2.53
C VAL A 185 6.43 -2.10 1.93
N GLU A 186 6.78 -3.08 2.76
CA GLU A 186 6.93 -4.48 2.34
C GLU A 186 5.61 -5.10 1.89
N LEU A 187 4.50 -4.79 2.57
CA LEU A 187 3.17 -5.22 2.15
C LEU A 187 2.82 -4.69 0.75
N ILE A 188 2.97 -3.38 0.52
CA ILE A 188 2.64 -2.74 -0.76
C ILE A 188 3.52 -3.31 -1.89
N TRP A 189 4.84 -3.40 -1.66
CA TRP A 189 5.77 -3.97 -2.63
C TRP A 189 5.43 -5.43 -2.95
N GLY A 190 5.09 -6.20 -1.92
CA GLY A 190 4.70 -7.59 -2.08
C GLY A 190 3.41 -7.80 -2.86
N ILE A 191 2.40 -6.94 -2.66
CA ILE A 191 1.16 -6.95 -3.47
C ILE A 191 1.50 -6.68 -4.94
N HIS A 192 2.30 -5.66 -5.24
CA HIS A 192 2.75 -5.35 -6.60
C HIS A 192 3.52 -6.53 -7.23
N ALA A 193 4.49 -7.08 -6.49
CA ALA A 193 5.30 -8.20 -6.96
C ALA A 193 4.47 -9.46 -7.25
N ALA A 194 3.45 -9.74 -6.43
CA ALA A 194 2.52 -10.83 -6.64
C ALA A 194 1.65 -10.59 -7.89
N GLY A 195 1.03 -9.41 -8.02
CA GLY A 195 0.22 -9.03 -9.19
C GLY A 195 1.00 -9.15 -10.50
N SER A 196 2.24 -8.65 -10.52
CA SER A 196 3.15 -8.75 -11.67
C SER A 196 3.52 -10.19 -12.05
N LYS A 197 3.60 -11.11 -11.09
CA LYS A 197 3.81 -12.55 -11.37
C LYS A 197 2.56 -13.20 -11.97
N PHE A 198 1.37 -12.87 -11.46
CA PHE A 198 0.10 -13.37 -12.01
C PHE A 198 -0.11 -12.93 -13.46
N ALA A 199 0.12 -11.64 -13.77
CA ALA A 199 -0.02 -11.10 -15.12
C ALA A 199 0.95 -11.74 -16.13
N ARG A 200 2.21 -11.97 -15.74
CA ARG A 200 3.18 -12.69 -16.60
C ARG A 200 2.75 -14.14 -16.86
N SER A 201 2.22 -14.81 -15.85
CA SER A 201 1.79 -16.21 -15.93
C SER A 201 0.52 -16.41 -16.77
N SER A 202 -0.40 -15.44 -16.77
CA SER A 202 -1.60 -15.47 -17.62
C SER A 202 -1.26 -15.23 -19.09
N LEU A 203 -0.39 -14.26 -19.39
CA LEU A 203 0.13 -14.00 -20.74
C LEU A 203 0.88 -15.20 -21.31
N ALA A 204 1.69 -15.88 -20.49
CA ALA A 204 2.35 -17.11 -20.91
C ALA A 204 1.33 -18.20 -21.29
N ARG A 205 0.30 -18.44 -20.46
CA ARG A 205 -0.76 -19.43 -20.75
C ARG A 205 -1.54 -19.12 -22.03
N GLN A 206 -1.87 -17.86 -22.30
CA GLN A 206 -2.57 -17.47 -23.53
C GLN A 206 -1.75 -17.75 -24.79
N ARG A 207 -0.41 -17.59 -24.74
CA ARG A 207 0.49 -17.90 -25.87
C ARG A 207 0.62 -19.40 -26.17
N TRP A 208 0.34 -20.27 -25.19
CA TRP A 208 0.33 -21.73 -25.39
C TRP A 208 -0.99 -22.24 -25.99
N GLN A 209 -2.11 -21.57 -25.75
CA GLN A 209 -3.43 -21.95 -26.28
C GLN A 209 -3.71 -21.44 -27.70
N SER A 210 -2.82 -20.60 -28.24
CA SER A 210 -2.92 -20.01 -29.58
C SER A 210 -1.91 -20.63 -30.57
N ARG A 211 -1.34 -21.80 -30.22
CA ARG A 211 -0.53 -22.66 -31.07
C ARG A 211 -1.23 -24.01 -31.23
#